data_AF-A0A2Z5UXT9-F1
#
_entry.id   AF-A0A2Z5UXT9-F1
#
_cell.length_a   1.000
_cell.length_b   1.000
_cell.length_c   1.000
_cell.angle_alpha   90.00
_cell.angle_beta   90.00
_cell.angle_gamma   90.00
#
_symmetry.space_group_name_H-M   'P 1'
#
loop_
_entity.id
_entity.type
_entity.pdbx_description
1 polymer ?
#
loop_
_entity_poly.entity_id
_entity_poly.type
_entity_poly.pdbx_seq_one_letter_code
_entity_poly.pdbx_strand_id
1 'polypeptide(L)'
;MNRTIKEATVKRYHYDSHAQLTAHLHDFIDAYNYGRRLKTLRGLTPYEYICKCWANEPERFTSNPHHQTPGPKTSDRSTFRSWRVKNAGFP
;
A
#
# COMPACT_ATOMS: atom_id res chain seq x y z
N MET A 1 3.50 -6.36 -7.79
CA MET A 1 3.70 -5.31 -6.77
C MET A 1 5.17 -5.14 -6.40
N ASN A 2 5.90 -6.17 -5.96
CA ASN A 2 7.35 -6.04 -5.65
C ASN A 2 8.19 -5.50 -6.82
N ARG A 3 7.86 -5.87 -8.07
CA ARG A 3 8.46 -5.28 -9.26
C ARG A 3 8.15 -3.78 -9.40
N THR A 4 6.89 -3.39 -9.22
CA THR A 4 6.42 -2.00 -9.29
C THR A 4 7.09 -1.11 -8.25
N ILE A 5 7.17 -1.57 -6.99
CA ILE A 5 7.84 -0.85 -5.91
C ILE A 5 9.33 -0.68 -6.25
N LYS A 6 10.01 -1.76 -6.66
CA LYS A 6 11.42 -1.69 -7.08
C LYS A 6 11.64 -0.75 -8.27
N GLU A 7 10.80 -0.79 -9.29
CA GLU A 7 10.95 0.09 -10.46
C GLU A 7 10.73 1.56 -10.09
N ALA A 8 9.76 1.87 -9.23
CA ALA A 8 9.56 3.23 -8.74
C ALA A 8 10.74 3.71 -7.90
N THR A 9 11.18 2.93 -6.90
CA THR A 9 12.22 3.36 -5.96
C THR A 9 13.63 3.36 -6.55
N VAL A 10 13.92 2.51 -7.53
CA VAL A 10 15.28 2.37 -8.09
C VAL A 10 15.50 3.28 -9.31
N LYS A 11 14.47 3.51 -10.15
CA LYS A 11 14.66 4.22 -11.43
C LYS A 11 14.09 5.64 -11.47
N ARG A 12 13.14 5.98 -10.59
CA ARG A 12 12.30 7.17 -10.77
C ARG A 12 12.45 8.24 -9.69
N TYR A 13 13.01 7.89 -8.54
CA TYR A 13 13.17 8.80 -7.41
C TYR A 13 14.59 8.69 -6.83
N HIS A 14 15.27 9.82 -6.69
CA HIS A 14 16.44 9.95 -5.82
C HIS A 14 15.93 10.30 -4.42
N TYR A 15 16.50 9.66 -3.39
CA TYR A 15 16.16 9.95 -2.01
C TYR A 15 17.36 10.61 -1.34
N ASP A 16 17.15 11.79 -0.79
CA ASP A 16 18.21 12.54 -0.11
C ASP A 16 18.38 12.05 1.34
N SER A 17 17.38 11.34 1.87
CA SER A 17 17.40 10.75 3.20
C SER A 17 16.62 9.45 3.28
N HIS A 18 16.98 8.63 4.27
CA HIS A 18 16.24 7.40 4.57
C HIS A 18 14.79 7.69 4.99
N ALA A 19 14.55 8.81 5.68
CA ALA A 19 13.22 9.22 6.10
C ALA A 19 12.28 9.44 4.89
N GLN A 20 12.78 10.04 3.81
CA GLN A 20 12.03 10.27 2.59
C GLN A 20 11.66 8.95 1.88
N LEU A 21 12.58 7.98 1.86
CA LEU A 21 12.31 6.64 1.35
C LEU A 21 11.23 5.93 2.18
N THR A 22 11.34 5.97 3.51
CA THR A 22 10.38 5.32 4.41
C THR A 22 8.98 5.91 4.26
N ALA A 23 8.85 7.24 4.19
CA ALA A 23 7.56 7.90 3.96
C ALA A 23 6.94 7.47 2.63
N HIS A 24 7.72 7.45 1.55
CA HIS A 24 7.22 7.07 0.24
C HIS A 24 6.81 5.59 0.16
N LEU A 25 7.58 4.69 0.79
CA LEU A 25 7.19 3.29 0.91
C LEU A 25 5.89 3.13 1.69
N HIS A 26 5.70 3.90 2.76
CA HIS A 26 4.47 3.89 3.53
C HIS A 26 3.26 4.30 2.68
N ASP A 27 3.38 5.35 1.86
CA ASP A 27 2.33 5.78 0.96
C ASP A 27 1.99 4.72 -0.10
N PHE A 28 3.00 4.06 -0.67
CA PHE A 28 2.80 2.97 -1.63
C PHE A 28 2.07 1.77 -1.00
N ILE A 29 2.49 1.37 0.20
CA ILE A 29 1.90 0.25 0.94
C ILE A 29 0.45 0.58 1.30
N ASP A 30 0.17 1.78 1.80
CA ASP A 30 -1.18 2.21 2.13
C ASP A 30 -2.08 2.26 0.89
N ALA A 31 -1.60 2.85 -0.21
CA ALA A 31 -2.35 2.92 -1.46
C ALA A 31 -2.70 1.53 -1.99
N TYR A 32 -1.79 0.55 -1.85
CA TYR A 32 -2.05 -0.81 -2.27
C TYR A 32 -3.01 -1.55 -1.32
N ASN A 33 -2.75 -1.50 -0.03
CA ASN A 33 -3.50 -2.25 0.98
C ASN A 33 -4.96 -1.79 1.10
N TYR A 34 -5.22 -0.50 0.88
CA TYR A 34 -6.54 0.10 1.09
C TYR A 34 -7.18 0.65 -0.18
N GLY A 35 -6.41 1.02 -1.20
CA GLY A 35 -6.93 1.78 -2.34
C GLY A 35 -7.59 0.94 -3.44
N ARG A 36 -7.04 -0.23 -3.78
CA ARG A 36 -7.50 -1.03 -4.93
C ARG A 36 -8.13 -2.35 -4.48
N ARG A 37 -9.38 -2.57 -4.90
CA ARG A 37 -10.05 -3.89 -4.82
C ARG A 37 -9.54 -4.78 -5.95
N LEU A 38 -9.11 -6.00 -5.62
CA LEU A 38 -8.49 -6.91 -6.57
C LEU A 38 -9.47 -8.03 -6.97
N LYS A 39 -9.65 -8.23 -8.28
CA LYS A 39 -10.54 -9.29 -8.81
C LYS A 39 -10.11 -10.68 -8.35
N THR A 40 -8.81 -10.92 -8.25
CA THR A 40 -8.22 -12.18 -7.77
C THR A 40 -8.57 -12.46 -6.31
N LEU A 41 -8.79 -11.41 -5.50
CA LEU A 41 -9.23 -11.51 -4.11
C LEU A 41 -10.76 -11.43 -4.00
N ARG A 42 -11.49 -11.78 -5.07
CA ARG A 42 -12.95 -11.70 -5.14
C ARG A 42 -13.48 -10.29 -4.89
N GLY A 43 -12.73 -9.28 -5.33
CA GLY A 43 -13.07 -7.88 -5.13
C GLY A 43 -12.79 -7.38 -3.72
N LEU A 44 -11.99 -8.06 -2.91
CA LEU A 44 -11.48 -7.52 -1.63
C LEU A 44 -10.24 -6.66 -1.86
N THR A 45 -10.00 -5.69 -0.98
CA THR A 45 -8.68 -5.07 -0.84
C THR A 45 -7.71 -6.07 -0.22
N PRO A 46 -6.39 -5.90 -0.42
CA PRO A 46 -5.41 -6.75 0.25
C PRO A 46 -5.57 -6.76 1.78
N TYR A 47 -5.87 -5.60 2.39
CA TYR A 47 -6.12 -5.53 3.84
C TYR A 47 -7.35 -6.34 4.25
N GLU A 48 -8.49 -6.15 3.58
CA GLU A 48 -9.73 -6.88 3.86
C GLU A 48 -9.51 -8.41 3.74
N TYR A 49 -8.74 -8.83 2.73
CA TYR A 49 -8.40 -10.23 2.53
C TYR A 49 -7.54 -10.79 3.67
N ILE A 50 -6.52 -10.04 4.12
CA ILE A 50 -5.68 -10.44 5.25
C ILE A 50 -6.50 -10.56 6.54
N CYS A 51 -7.37 -9.60 6.84
CA CYS A 51 -8.28 -9.68 7.99
C CYS A 51 -9.18 -10.91 7.92
N LYS A 52 -9.70 -11.25 6.73
CA LYS A 52 -10.51 -12.45 6.52
C LYS A 52 -9.71 -13.73 6.74
N CYS A 53 -8.49 -13.81 6.22
CA CYS A 53 -7.60 -14.95 6.46
C CYS A 53 -7.25 -15.10 7.94
N TRP A 54 -6.95 -13.99 8.62
CA TRP A 54 -6.68 -13.99 10.06
C TRP A 54 -7.89 -14.47 10.87
N ALA A 55 -9.11 -14.06 10.51
CA ALA A 55 -10.31 -14.49 11.21
C ALA A 55 -10.58 -16.01 11.06
N ASN A 56 -10.16 -16.60 9.94
CA ASN A 56 -10.36 -18.03 9.68
C ASN A 56 -9.23 -18.92 10.23
N GLU A 57 -7.99 -18.45 10.15
CA GLU A 57 -6.77 -19.21 10.47
C GLU A 57 -5.78 -18.31 11.26
N PRO A 58 -6.15 -17.85 12.46
CA PRO A 58 -5.35 -16.89 13.23
C PRO A 58 -3.97 -17.44 13.62
N GLU A 59 -3.82 -18.75 13.80
CA GLU A 59 -2.57 -19.42 14.15
C GLU A 59 -1.48 -19.28 13.09
N ARG A 60 -1.84 -18.96 11.85
CA ARG A 60 -0.89 -18.73 10.74
C ARG A 60 -0.25 -17.35 10.79
N PHE A 61 -0.72 -16.47 11.68
CA PHE A 61 -0.27 -15.09 11.79
C PHE A 61 0.37 -14.83 13.14
N THR A 62 1.51 -14.15 13.14
CA THR A 62 2.21 -13.74 14.36
C THR A 62 1.55 -12.53 15.05
N SER A 63 0.66 -11.81 14.36
CA SER A 63 0.08 -10.55 14.86
C SER A 63 -1.33 -10.30 14.33
N ASN A 64 -2.16 -9.62 15.12
CA ASN A 64 -3.53 -9.26 14.76
C ASN A 64 -3.56 -8.04 13.80
N PRO A 65 -4.13 -8.18 12.57
CA PRO A 65 -4.19 -7.11 11.59
C PRO A 65 -5.20 -6.00 11.92
N HIS A 66 -6.14 -6.23 12.86
CA HIS A 66 -7.17 -5.25 13.22
C HIS A 66 -6.64 -3.99 13.91
N HIS A 67 -5.40 -4.03 14.40
CA HIS A 67 -4.77 -2.88 15.06
C HIS A 67 -4.15 -1.90 14.05
N GLN A 68 -4.12 -2.26 12.76
CA GLN A 68 -3.48 -1.48 11.70
C GLN A 68 -4.47 -0.63 10.90
N THR A 69 -5.54 -0.12 11.51
CA THR A 69 -6.41 0.86 10.83
C THR A 69 -5.57 2.13 10.59
N PRO A 70 -5.28 2.52 9.34
CA PRO A 70 -4.64 3.80 9.11
C PRO A 70 -5.66 4.85 9.55
N GLY A 71 -5.33 5.63 10.56
CA GLY A 71 -6.06 6.87 10.82
C GLY A 71 -6.13 7.72 9.54
N PRO A 72 -7.08 8.66 9.43
CA PRO A 72 -7.27 9.48 8.23
C PRO A 72 -5.93 10.09 7.83
N LYS A 73 -5.35 9.61 6.73
CA LYS A 73 -4.06 10.10 6.27
C LYS A 73 -4.28 11.53 5.79
N THR A 74 -3.68 12.48 6.49
CA THR A 74 -3.39 13.82 5.98
C THR A 74 -2.27 13.74 4.93
N SER A 75 -2.31 12.74 4.05
CA SER A 75 -1.56 12.86 2.80
C SER A 75 -2.29 13.95 2.03
N ASP A 76 -1.62 15.10 1.88
CA ASP A 76 -2.10 16.18 1.04
C ASP A 76 -2.67 15.57 -0.24
N ARG A 77 -3.94 15.90 -0.51
CA ARG A 77 -4.70 15.42 -1.65
C ARG A 77 -3.97 15.75 -2.97
N SER A 78 -3.03 16.70 -2.95
CA SER A 78 -2.08 17.02 -4.02
C SER A 78 -1.07 15.90 -4.29
N THR A 79 -0.50 15.26 -3.26
CA THR A 79 0.51 14.19 -3.39
C THR A 79 -0.11 12.92 -3.93
N PHE A 80 -1.30 12.56 -3.46
CA PHE A 80 -2.03 11.37 -3.94
C PHE A 80 -2.53 11.55 -5.38
N ARG A 81 -3.01 12.76 -5.75
CA ARG A 81 -3.34 13.09 -7.16
C ARG A 81 -2.09 13.12 -8.03
N SER A 82 -1.00 13.73 -7.59
CA SER A 82 0.26 13.82 -8.35
C SER A 82 0.86 12.44 -8.57
N TRP A 83 0.84 11.57 -7.56
CA TRP A 83 1.24 10.17 -7.70
C TRP A 83 0.30 9.39 -8.64
N ARG A 84 -1.03 9.53 -8.48
CA ARG A 84 -2.00 8.87 -9.38
C ARG A 84 -1.86 9.34 -10.82
N VAL A 85 -1.61 10.64 -11.07
CA VAL A 85 -1.41 11.21 -12.41
C VAL A 85 -0.06 10.79 -13.00
N LYS A 86 1.03 10.80 -12.22
CA LYS A 86 2.35 10.33 -12.67
C LYS A 86 2.44 8.81 -12.87
N ASN A 87 1.50 8.04 -12.30
CA ASN A 87 1.43 6.59 -12.39
C ASN A 87 0.12 6.08 -13.03
N ALA A 88 -0.61 6.96 -13.73
CA ALA A 88 -1.81 6.64 -14.50
C ALA A 88 -1.41 5.84 -15.74
N GLY A 89 -1.28 4.54 -15.56
CA GLY A 89 -0.78 3.62 -16.58
C GLY A 89 -0.37 2.25 -16.03
N PHE A 90 -0.43 2.05 -14.71
CA PHE A 90 -0.25 0.71 -14.15
C PHE A 90 -1.52 -0.14 -14.34
N PRO A 91 -1.42 -1.32 -15.00
CA PRO A 91 -2.53 -2.26 -15.13
C PRO A 91 -3.01 -2.81 -13.78
#